data_AF-A0A924IA54-F1
#
_entry.id   AF-A0A924IA54-F1
#
_cell.length_a   1.000
_cell.length_b   1.000
_cell.length_c   1.000
_cell.angle_alpha   90.00
_cell.angle_beta   90.00
_cell.angle_gamma   90.00
#
_symmetry.space_group_name_H-M   'P 1'
#
loop_
_entity.id
_entity.type
_entity.pdbx_description
1 polymer ?
#
loop_
_entity_poly.entity_id
_entity_poly.type
_entity_poly.pdbx_seq_one_letter_code
_entity_poly.pdbx_strand_id
1 'polypeptide(L)'
;MKSPLRTRVYGSVEGIKAERDGAQELVVRVSETNETRLALNLTALNGIAVSGDRVLLNTSAVDLGLGTGGLDFVIAVLREEFPLETPLGHLMKLRYTPHQHPVLAVESPESPSHDALLNFTSLEGLPVVCTGLHSQLPAVLAGAKWAWEQKEQKRELRSVYIMTDAASLPIALSRLVPSLKAHDLLTHTITAGQAFGGDFEAINLYSALAFAKEGLNADLIVVGQGAGNAGTETPLGFSGIDQGQALNAVASLGGTPFAVARLSFADPRPRHYGLSH
;
A
#
# COMPACT_ATOMS: atom_id res chain seq x y z
N MET A 1 -27.24 -17.15 20.84
CA MET A 1 -25.79 -16.97 21.06
C MET A 1 -25.08 -17.38 19.79
N LYS A 2 -24.23 -16.53 19.20
CA LYS A 2 -23.39 -16.94 18.07
C LYS A 2 -22.34 -17.94 18.60
N SER A 3 -22.09 -19.03 17.89
CA SER A 3 -21.02 -19.98 18.20
C SER A 3 -19.70 -19.24 18.41
N PRO A 4 -18.84 -19.68 19.34
CA PRO A 4 -17.49 -19.12 19.46
C PRO A 4 -16.76 -19.22 18.11
N LEU A 5 -16.19 -18.11 17.67
CA LEU A 5 -15.43 -18.03 16.43
C LEU A 5 -13.95 -18.33 16.72
N ARG A 6 -13.44 -19.40 16.12
CA ARG A 6 -12.00 -19.71 16.17
C ARG A 6 -11.30 -18.89 15.09
N THR A 7 -10.73 -17.76 15.49
CA THR A 7 -10.09 -16.79 14.58
C THR A 7 -8.68 -17.16 14.13
N ARG A 8 -8.11 -18.22 14.73
CA ARG A 8 -6.76 -18.71 14.45
C ARG A 8 -6.73 -20.22 14.30
N VAL A 9 -6.20 -20.69 13.18
CA VAL A 9 -6.09 -22.11 12.85
C VAL A 9 -4.70 -22.43 12.30
N TYR A 10 -4.27 -23.66 12.48
CA TYR A 10 -3.04 -24.16 11.85
C TYR A 10 -3.37 -24.75 10.49
N GLY A 11 -2.40 -24.73 9.58
CA GLY A 11 -2.52 -25.41 8.30
C GLY A 11 -1.18 -25.80 7.70
N SER A 12 -1.25 -26.55 6.60
CA SER A 12 -0.09 -26.92 5.77
C SER A 12 -0.27 -26.37 4.37
N VAL A 13 0.77 -25.73 3.83
CA VAL A 13 0.79 -25.19 2.47
C VAL A 13 0.79 -26.36 1.48
N GLU A 14 -0.22 -26.43 0.61
CA GLU A 14 -0.31 -27.42 -0.46
C GLU A 14 0.28 -26.91 -1.78
N GLY A 15 0.36 -25.59 -1.95
CA GLY A 15 0.91 -24.98 -3.14
C GLY A 15 0.77 -23.46 -3.14
N ILE A 16 1.37 -22.85 -4.16
CA ILE A 16 1.34 -21.39 -4.41
C ILE A 16 0.42 -21.16 -5.61
N LYS A 17 -0.66 -20.44 -5.40
CA LYS A 17 -1.65 -20.11 -6.45
C LYS A 17 -1.17 -18.94 -7.31
N ALA A 18 -0.59 -17.92 -6.68
CA ALA A 18 -0.04 -16.76 -7.34
C ALA A 18 1.06 -16.13 -6.48
N GLU A 19 2.00 -15.46 -7.13
CA GLU A 19 3.10 -14.75 -6.47
C GLU A 19 3.28 -13.38 -7.11
N ARG A 20 3.62 -12.40 -6.28
CA ARG A 20 4.00 -11.06 -6.67
C ARG A 20 5.02 -10.53 -5.67
N ASP A 21 5.65 -9.42 -6.00
CA ASP A 21 6.61 -8.78 -5.12
C ASP A 21 5.99 -8.51 -3.72
N GLY A 22 6.69 -8.99 -2.68
CA GLY A 22 6.26 -8.91 -1.29
C GLY A 22 5.08 -9.81 -0.85
N ALA A 23 4.46 -10.61 -1.74
CA ALA A 23 3.29 -11.41 -1.37
C ALA A 23 3.08 -12.71 -2.17
N GLN A 24 2.65 -13.76 -1.46
CA GLN A 24 2.21 -15.04 -2.05
C GLN A 24 0.75 -15.33 -1.69
N GLU A 25 -0.02 -15.81 -2.66
CA GLU A 25 -1.35 -16.39 -2.44
C GLU A 25 -1.21 -17.90 -2.37
N LEU A 26 -1.37 -18.45 -1.19
CA LEU A 26 -1.16 -19.85 -0.86
C LEU A 26 -2.47 -20.64 -0.88
N VAL A 27 -2.36 -21.90 -1.27
CA VAL A 27 -3.39 -22.93 -1.04
C VAL A 27 -2.98 -23.65 0.25
N VAL A 28 -3.83 -23.60 1.28
CA VAL A 28 -3.51 -24.14 2.62
C VAL A 28 -4.59 -25.11 3.05
N ARG A 29 -4.20 -26.33 3.45
CA ARG A 29 -5.08 -27.29 4.11
C ARG A 29 -5.11 -27.02 5.60
N VAL A 30 -6.29 -26.70 6.14
CA VAL A 30 -6.49 -26.44 7.58
C VAL A 30 -6.44 -27.74 8.35
N SER A 31 -5.65 -27.78 9.44
CA SER A 31 -5.37 -29.00 10.20
C SER A 31 -6.61 -29.60 10.87
N GLU A 32 -7.52 -28.76 11.38
CA GLU A 32 -8.65 -29.24 12.18
C GLU A 32 -9.86 -29.67 11.34
N THR A 33 -10.05 -29.07 10.16
CA THR A 33 -11.22 -29.34 9.31
C THR A 33 -10.86 -30.11 8.04
N ASN A 34 -9.57 -30.21 7.68
CA ASN A 34 -9.07 -30.67 6.38
C ASN A 34 -9.59 -29.87 5.17
N GLU A 35 -10.22 -28.72 5.40
CA GLU A 35 -10.67 -27.82 4.34
C GLU A 35 -9.48 -27.12 3.69
N THR A 36 -9.55 -26.95 2.37
CA THR A 36 -8.59 -26.15 1.62
C THR A 36 -9.06 -24.70 1.57
N ARG A 37 -8.20 -23.78 2.01
CA ARG A 37 -8.46 -22.34 2.04
C ARG A 37 -7.37 -21.58 1.29
N LEU A 38 -7.70 -20.38 0.82
CA LEU A 38 -6.73 -19.47 0.24
C LEU A 38 -6.23 -18.51 1.30
N ALA A 39 -4.91 -18.33 1.39
CA ALA A 39 -4.30 -17.43 2.36
C ALA A 39 -3.30 -16.51 1.68
N LEU A 40 -3.21 -15.27 2.16
CA LEU A 40 -2.18 -14.33 1.77
C LEU A 40 -1.00 -14.42 2.74
N ASN A 41 0.18 -14.66 2.19
CA ASN A 41 1.45 -14.55 2.89
C ASN A 41 2.18 -13.27 2.49
N LEU A 42 2.56 -12.44 3.47
CA LEU A 42 3.42 -11.28 3.26
C LEU A 42 4.87 -11.71 3.48
N THR A 43 5.63 -11.80 2.39
CA THR A 43 6.96 -12.43 2.42
C THR A 43 7.97 -11.61 3.24
N ALA A 44 7.80 -10.29 3.29
CA ALA A 44 8.61 -9.42 4.16
C ALA A 44 8.39 -9.67 5.66
N LEU A 45 7.27 -10.28 6.06
CA LEU A 45 6.98 -10.57 7.47
C LEU A 45 7.25 -12.03 7.85
N ASN A 46 7.00 -12.95 6.93
CA ASN A 46 6.96 -14.38 7.21
C ASN A 46 7.98 -15.20 6.42
N GLY A 47 8.74 -14.55 5.52
CA GLY A 47 9.55 -15.20 4.50
C GLY A 47 8.72 -15.83 3.38
N ILE A 48 9.42 -16.39 2.40
CA ILE A 48 8.83 -17.18 1.31
C ILE A 48 8.35 -18.51 1.89
N ALA A 49 7.09 -18.87 1.64
CA ALA A 49 6.52 -20.16 2.00
C ALA A 49 6.64 -21.14 0.82
N VAL A 50 6.84 -22.42 1.13
CA VAL A 50 6.88 -23.52 0.16
C VAL A 50 5.89 -24.62 0.53
N SER A 51 5.57 -25.50 -0.42
CA SER A 51 4.71 -26.66 -0.17
C SER A 51 5.26 -27.51 0.99
N GLY A 52 4.37 -27.93 1.89
CA GLY A 52 4.70 -28.67 3.11
C GLY A 52 4.97 -27.79 4.33
N ASP A 53 5.23 -26.49 4.16
CA ASP A 53 5.40 -25.59 5.30
C ASP A 53 4.14 -25.57 6.18
N ARG A 54 4.34 -25.57 7.50
CA ARG A 54 3.25 -25.34 8.45
C ARG A 54 3.06 -23.85 8.67
N VAL A 55 1.81 -23.42 8.74
CA VAL A 55 1.45 -22.00 8.90
C VAL A 55 0.41 -21.82 9.99
N LEU A 56 0.43 -20.65 10.62
CA LEU A 56 -0.64 -20.15 11.47
C LEU A 56 -1.43 -19.10 10.68
N LEU A 57 -2.75 -19.27 10.60
CA LEU A 57 -3.64 -18.36 9.84
C LEU A 57 -4.51 -17.50 10.78
N ASN A 58 -4.87 -16.31 10.32
CA ASN A 58 -6.01 -15.54 10.77
C ASN A 58 -7.17 -15.72 9.78
N THR A 59 -8.27 -16.33 10.22
CA THR A 59 -9.44 -16.66 9.39
C THR A 59 -10.62 -15.71 9.57
N SER A 60 -10.48 -14.73 10.46
CA SER A 60 -11.60 -13.93 10.98
C SER A 60 -12.40 -13.24 9.89
N ALA A 61 -11.73 -12.62 8.91
CA ALA A 61 -12.41 -11.85 7.87
C ALA A 61 -13.27 -12.77 6.98
N VAL A 62 -12.71 -13.90 6.54
CA VAL A 62 -13.43 -14.87 5.70
C VAL A 62 -14.59 -15.50 6.46
N ASP A 63 -14.37 -15.95 7.70
CA ASP A 63 -15.41 -16.61 8.49
C ASP A 63 -16.56 -15.66 8.87
N LEU A 64 -16.27 -14.36 9.00
CA LEU A 64 -17.28 -13.32 9.22
C LEU A 64 -17.92 -12.81 7.92
N GLY A 65 -17.50 -13.29 6.75
CA GLY A 65 -17.96 -12.79 5.45
C GLY A 65 -17.59 -11.32 5.21
N LEU A 66 -16.50 -10.85 5.81
CA LEU A 66 -16.00 -9.49 5.70
C LEU A 66 -14.94 -9.37 4.60
N GLY A 67 -14.99 -8.24 3.89
CA GLY A 67 -14.06 -7.93 2.81
C GLY A 67 -14.38 -8.66 1.51
N THR A 68 -13.65 -8.32 0.45
CA THR A 68 -13.88 -8.81 -0.92
C THR A 68 -12.81 -9.78 -1.41
N GLY A 69 -11.78 -10.03 -0.59
CA GLY A 69 -10.60 -10.81 -0.99
C GLY A 69 -10.77 -12.32 -0.91
N GLY A 70 -11.59 -12.81 0.03
CA GLY A 70 -11.75 -14.26 0.27
C GLY A 70 -10.45 -14.96 0.67
N LEU A 71 -9.50 -14.21 1.25
CA LEU A 71 -8.19 -14.71 1.68
C LEU A 71 -8.12 -14.64 3.21
N ASP A 72 -7.70 -15.74 3.82
CA ASP A 72 -7.15 -15.70 5.17
C ASP A 72 -5.77 -15.02 5.14
N PHE A 73 -5.22 -14.69 6.30
CA PHE A 73 -3.88 -14.09 6.39
C PHE A 73 -2.93 -15.01 7.15
N VAL A 74 -1.75 -15.25 6.57
CA VAL A 74 -0.68 -15.97 7.27
C VAL A 74 -0.12 -15.07 8.37
N ILE A 75 -0.28 -15.50 9.62
CA ILE A 75 0.32 -14.86 10.80
C ILE A 75 1.81 -15.24 10.88
N ALA A 76 2.13 -16.51 10.61
CA ALA A 76 3.51 -17.00 10.65
C ALA A 76 3.68 -18.25 9.80
N VAL A 77 4.83 -18.37 9.14
CA VAL A 77 5.35 -19.66 8.67
C VAL A 77 6.15 -20.26 9.82
N LEU A 78 5.77 -21.46 10.26
CA LEU A 78 6.32 -22.11 11.45
C LEU A 78 7.63 -22.82 11.10
N ARG A 79 8.73 -22.06 11.19
CA ARG A 79 10.10 -22.56 11.00
C ARG A 79 10.79 -22.75 12.36
N GLU A 80 11.77 -23.65 12.40
CA GLU A 80 12.64 -23.83 13.58
C GLU A 80 13.73 -22.76 13.62
N GLU A 81 14.17 -22.29 12.45
CA GLU A 81 15.18 -21.26 12.29
C GLU A 81 14.70 -20.15 11.36
N PHE A 82 15.05 -18.91 11.69
CA PHE A 82 14.84 -17.73 10.85
C PHE A 82 16.19 -17.24 10.33
N PRO A 83 16.26 -16.76 9.08
CA PRO A 83 17.49 -16.19 8.55
C PRO A 83 17.92 -14.97 9.38
N LEU A 84 19.22 -14.82 9.57
CA LEU A 84 19.78 -13.59 10.13
C LEU A 84 19.72 -12.50 9.07
N GLU A 85 19.06 -11.39 9.39
CA GLU A 85 19.00 -10.22 8.53
C GLU A 85 19.73 -9.06 9.20
N THR A 86 20.52 -8.32 8.42
CA THR A 86 21.13 -7.06 8.87
C THR A 86 20.21 -5.92 8.44
N PRO A 87 19.62 -5.17 9.39
CA PRO A 87 18.75 -4.04 9.05
C PRO A 87 19.50 -2.98 8.25
N LEU A 88 18.85 -2.47 7.19
CA LEU A 88 19.39 -1.35 6.40
C LEU A 88 19.22 0.00 7.11
N GLY A 89 18.30 0.09 8.07
CA GLY A 89 18.05 1.30 8.86
C GLY A 89 17.36 0.96 10.19
N HIS A 90 17.00 1.98 10.95
CA HIS A 90 16.48 1.83 12.32
C HIS A 90 15.02 2.26 12.52
N LEU A 91 14.36 2.82 11.49
CA LEU A 91 12.96 3.22 11.62
C LEU A 91 12.08 1.98 11.68
N MET A 92 11.12 1.95 12.59
CA MET A 92 10.21 0.80 12.75
C MET A 92 8.87 1.03 12.06
N LYS A 93 8.42 0.05 11.26
CA LYS A 93 7.05 -0.11 10.77
C LYS A 93 6.29 -1.09 11.66
N LEU A 94 4.95 -0.98 11.67
CA LEU A 94 4.07 -1.78 12.55
C LEU A 94 4.48 -1.71 14.03
N ARG A 95 4.88 -0.53 14.51
CA ARG A 95 5.44 -0.32 15.85
C ARG A 95 4.56 -0.93 16.95
N TYR A 96 5.21 -1.59 17.91
CA TYR A 96 4.57 -2.22 19.07
C TYR A 96 3.64 -3.41 18.74
N THR A 97 3.70 -3.93 17.51
CA THR A 97 3.09 -5.21 17.17
C THR A 97 4.15 -6.32 17.15
N PRO A 98 3.76 -7.60 17.27
CA PRO A 98 4.68 -8.72 17.05
C PRO A 98 5.30 -8.78 15.64
N HIS A 99 4.79 -8.00 14.68
CA HIS A 99 5.27 -7.92 13.30
C HIS A 99 6.11 -6.67 13.02
N GLN A 100 6.48 -5.90 14.06
CA GLN A 100 7.33 -4.74 13.88
C GLN A 100 8.69 -5.15 13.28
N HIS A 101 9.15 -4.39 12.30
CA HIS A 101 10.42 -4.63 11.63
C HIS A 101 11.10 -3.30 11.26
N PRO A 102 12.44 -3.27 11.24
CA PRO A 102 13.19 -2.08 10.86
C PRO A 102 13.19 -1.87 9.34
N VAL A 103 13.21 -0.60 8.94
CA VAL A 103 13.33 -0.17 7.55
C VAL A 103 14.32 0.99 7.43
N LEU A 104 14.90 1.16 6.24
CA LEU A 104 15.65 2.36 5.88
C LEU A 104 14.69 3.44 5.42
N ALA A 105 14.45 4.44 6.26
CA ALA A 105 13.63 5.58 5.89
C ALA A 105 14.43 6.57 5.04
N VAL A 106 13.79 7.20 4.06
CA VAL A 106 14.46 8.09 3.11
C VAL A 106 15.12 9.29 3.77
N GLU A 107 14.55 9.79 4.88
CA GLU A 107 15.08 10.88 5.68
C GLU A 107 16.07 10.46 6.78
N SER A 108 16.30 9.16 7.00
CA SER A 108 17.26 8.68 8.00
C SER A 108 18.70 9.10 7.64
N PRO A 109 19.60 9.40 8.60
CA PRO A 109 21.02 9.70 8.32
C PRO A 109 21.77 8.63 7.52
N GLU A 110 21.35 7.38 7.64
CA GLU A 110 21.88 6.23 6.91
C GLU A 110 21.44 6.20 5.44
N SER A 111 20.42 6.98 5.07
CA SER A 111 19.88 7.06 3.72
C SER A 111 20.83 7.82 2.80
N PRO A 112 21.11 7.31 1.59
CA PRO A 112 21.84 8.06 0.56
C PRO A 112 21.19 9.40 0.17
N SER A 113 19.92 9.61 0.53
CA SER A 113 19.16 10.82 0.21
C SER A 113 18.99 11.77 1.38
N HIS A 114 19.64 11.50 2.52
CA HIS A 114 19.56 12.34 3.71
C HIS A 114 19.89 13.80 3.43
N ASP A 115 21.01 14.07 2.76
CA ASP A 115 21.47 15.44 2.46
C ASP A 115 20.53 16.19 1.50
N ALA A 116 19.92 15.47 0.55
CA ALA A 116 18.94 16.05 -0.36
C ALA A 116 17.68 16.50 0.40
N LEU A 117 17.26 15.73 1.40
CA LEU A 117 16.10 16.04 2.24
C LEU A 117 16.38 17.10 3.30
N LEU A 118 17.59 17.14 3.86
CA LEU A 118 18.02 18.20 4.78
C LEU A 118 17.89 19.60 4.18
N ASN A 119 18.12 19.72 2.87
CA ASN A 119 18.09 20.99 2.14
C ASN A 119 16.78 21.23 1.38
N PHE A 120 15.77 20.37 1.56
CA PHE A 120 14.47 20.55 0.91
C PHE A 120 13.77 21.80 1.42
N THR A 121 13.20 22.59 0.50
CA THR A 121 12.50 23.84 0.83
C THR A 121 11.08 23.90 0.31
N SER A 122 10.84 23.41 -0.91
CA SER A 122 9.54 23.51 -1.58
C SER A 122 9.40 22.49 -2.71
N LEU A 123 8.15 22.13 -3.01
CA LEU A 123 7.77 21.36 -4.19
C LEU A 123 7.83 22.18 -5.49
N GLU A 124 7.98 23.51 -5.42
CA GLU A 124 8.15 24.39 -6.58
C GLU A 124 7.07 24.22 -7.65
N GLY A 125 5.81 24.08 -7.21
CA GLY A 125 4.66 23.92 -8.09
C GLY A 125 4.50 22.52 -8.69
N LEU A 126 5.32 21.53 -8.30
CA LEU A 126 5.22 20.14 -8.77
C LEU A 126 3.77 19.62 -8.66
N PRO A 127 3.20 19.03 -9.73
CA PRO A 127 1.82 18.56 -9.70
C PRO A 127 1.70 17.31 -8.82
N VAL A 128 0.75 17.35 -7.89
CA VAL A 128 0.44 16.21 -7.01
C VAL A 128 -1.05 15.89 -7.07
N VAL A 129 -1.37 14.71 -7.57
CA VAL A 129 -2.74 14.22 -7.67
C VAL A 129 -3.10 13.41 -6.42
N CYS A 130 -4.05 13.91 -5.64
CA CYS A 130 -4.52 13.28 -4.42
C CYS A 130 -5.76 12.44 -4.72
N THR A 131 -5.68 11.14 -4.50
CA THR A 131 -6.75 10.16 -4.73
C THR A 131 -7.46 9.81 -3.43
N GLY A 132 -8.78 9.65 -3.50
CA GLY A 132 -9.59 9.18 -2.37
C GLY A 132 -9.71 7.66 -2.30
N LEU A 133 -9.37 6.95 -3.38
CA LEU A 133 -9.44 5.49 -3.46
C LEU A 133 -8.25 4.92 -4.22
N HIS A 134 -7.70 3.80 -3.73
CA HIS A 134 -6.60 3.09 -4.39
C HIS A 134 -6.92 2.71 -5.85
N SER A 135 -8.18 2.39 -6.15
CA SER A 135 -8.64 2.02 -7.49
C SER A 135 -8.64 3.17 -8.50
N GLN A 136 -8.42 4.42 -8.08
CA GLN A 136 -8.29 5.57 -8.98
C GLN A 136 -6.90 5.65 -9.62
N LEU A 137 -5.90 4.99 -9.03
CA LEU A 137 -4.50 5.07 -9.45
C LEU A 137 -4.27 4.74 -10.94
N PRO A 138 -4.86 3.66 -11.52
CA PRO A 138 -4.66 3.34 -12.94
C PRO A 138 -5.14 4.44 -13.90
N ALA A 139 -6.31 5.03 -13.63
CA ALA A 139 -6.88 6.06 -14.50
C ALA A 139 -6.06 7.35 -14.47
N VAL A 140 -5.60 7.76 -13.28
CA VAL A 140 -4.71 8.92 -13.11
C VAL A 140 -3.42 8.73 -13.88
N LEU A 141 -2.74 7.60 -13.68
CA LEU A 141 -1.43 7.35 -14.29
C LEU A 141 -1.53 7.17 -15.80
N ALA A 142 -2.55 6.46 -16.30
CA ALA A 142 -2.77 6.30 -17.74
C ALA A 142 -3.05 7.64 -18.43
N GLY A 143 -3.91 8.48 -17.83
CA GLY A 143 -4.20 9.81 -18.36
C GLY A 143 -2.98 10.73 -18.34
N ALA A 144 -2.19 10.68 -17.27
CA ALA A 144 -0.94 11.44 -17.16
C ALA A 144 0.09 11.02 -18.19
N LYS A 145 0.30 9.70 -18.38
CA LYS A 145 1.22 9.18 -19.40
C LYS A 145 0.79 9.59 -20.80
N TRP A 146 -0.48 9.41 -21.14
CA TRP A 146 -1.03 9.86 -22.42
C TRP A 146 -0.77 11.36 -22.64
N ALA A 147 -1.08 12.21 -21.65
CA ALA A 147 -0.87 13.65 -21.75
C ALA A 147 0.61 14.04 -21.84
N TRP A 148 1.51 13.28 -21.21
CA TRP A 148 2.95 13.46 -21.29
C TRP A 148 3.49 13.14 -22.69
N GLU A 149 3.03 12.03 -23.29
CA GLU A 149 3.38 11.61 -24.64
C GLU A 149 2.92 12.61 -25.71
N GLN A 150 1.77 13.25 -25.52
CA GLN A 150 1.30 14.32 -26.42
C GLN A 150 2.21 15.56 -26.45
N LYS A 151 3.06 15.76 -25.44
CA LYS A 151 3.99 16.90 -25.36
C LYS A 151 5.35 16.64 -26.03
N GLU A 152 5.51 15.51 -26.74
CA GLU A 152 6.74 15.10 -27.43
C GLU A 152 8.01 15.18 -26.56
N GLN A 153 7.86 14.86 -25.26
CA GLN A 153 8.99 14.84 -24.34
C GLN A 153 9.97 13.72 -24.71
N LYS A 154 11.27 14.04 -24.78
CA LYS A 154 12.33 13.07 -25.10
C LYS A 154 12.59 12.02 -24.01
N ARG A 155 11.95 12.16 -22.85
CA ARG A 155 12.11 11.27 -21.70
C ARG A 155 10.77 10.80 -21.18
N GLU A 156 10.79 9.64 -20.54
CA GLU A 156 9.63 9.04 -19.89
C GLU A 156 9.15 9.87 -18.69
N LEU A 157 7.85 9.77 -18.43
CA LEU A 157 7.21 10.34 -17.25
C LEU A 157 7.66 9.60 -16.00
N ARG A 158 8.27 10.30 -15.05
CA ARG A 158 8.60 9.76 -13.72
C ARG A 158 7.42 9.97 -12.78
N SER A 159 6.54 9.00 -12.74
CA SER A 159 5.39 8.98 -11.84
C SER A 159 5.74 8.26 -10.53
N VAL A 160 5.44 8.91 -9.40
CA VAL A 160 5.67 8.35 -8.06
C VAL A 160 4.34 8.23 -7.32
N TYR A 161 4.05 7.04 -6.78
CA TYR A 161 2.89 6.83 -5.94
C TYR A 161 3.30 6.81 -4.46
N ILE A 162 2.74 7.72 -3.68
CA ILE A 162 2.88 7.74 -2.23
C ILE A 162 1.63 7.12 -1.61
N MET A 163 1.80 5.95 -1.00
CA MET A 163 0.75 5.28 -0.24
C MET A 163 0.74 5.78 1.20
N THR A 164 -0.37 6.39 1.63
CA THR A 164 -0.57 6.84 3.01
C THR A 164 -0.90 5.68 3.94
N ASP A 165 -0.78 5.90 5.24
CA ASP A 165 -1.05 4.91 6.28
C ASP A 165 -2.49 4.91 6.79
N ALA A 166 -3.44 5.39 5.97
CA ALA A 166 -4.88 5.41 6.26
C ALA A 166 -5.40 4.09 6.86
N ALA A 167 -4.87 2.96 6.37
CA ALA A 167 -5.13 1.62 6.90
C ALA A 167 -3.86 0.94 7.45
N SER A 168 -2.70 1.60 7.40
CA SER A 168 -1.38 1.07 7.82
C SER A 168 -1.06 -0.31 7.22
N LEU A 169 -1.40 -0.49 5.95
CA LEU A 169 -1.33 -1.76 5.24
C LEU A 169 -0.04 -1.90 4.41
N PRO A 170 0.38 -3.14 4.09
CA PRO A 170 1.45 -3.39 3.14
C PRO A 170 0.99 -3.08 1.71
N ILE A 171 1.84 -2.44 0.91
CA ILE A 171 1.54 -2.15 -0.50
C ILE A 171 1.39 -3.43 -1.32
N ALA A 172 2.04 -4.52 -0.89
CA ALA A 172 1.96 -5.85 -1.51
C ALA A 172 0.55 -6.45 -1.50
N LEU A 173 -0.42 -5.87 -0.77
CA LEU A 173 -1.84 -6.22 -0.94
C LEU A 173 -2.39 -5.82 -2.31
N SER A 174 -1.81 -4.79 -2.93
CA SER A 174 -2.23 -4.33 -4.24
C SER A 174 -1.78 -5.29 -5.34
N ARG A 175 -2.74 -5.76 -6.15
CA ARG A 175 -2.45 -6.35 -7.46
C ARG A 175 -2.29 -5.30 -8.56
N LEU A 176 -2.71 -4.05 -8.31
CA LEU A 176 -2.64 -2.96 -9.29
C LEU A 176 -1.23 -2.41 -9.40
N VAL A 177 -0.56 -2.13 -8.27
CA VAL A 177 0.80 -1.55 -8.25
C VAL A 177 1.79 -2.32 -9.13
N PRO A 178 1.98 -3.65 -8.98
CA PRO A 178 2.91 -4.39 -9.84
C PRO A 178 2.48 -4.35 -11.32
N SER A 179 1.18 -4.41 -11.61
CA SER A 179 0.68 -4.28 -12.99
C SER A 179 0.99 -2.90 -13.59
N LEU A 180 0.87 -1.83 -12.81
CA LEU A 180 1.16 -0.46 -13.27
C LEU A 180 2.65 -0.25 -13.52
N LYS A 181 3.51 -0.82 -12.68
CA LYS A 181 4.96 -0.81 -12.89
C LYS A 181 5.34 -1.61 -14.14
N ALA A 182 4.75 -2.79 -14.34
CA ALA A 182 5.02 -3.64 -15.50
C ALA A 182 4.57 -3.05 -16.86
N HIS A 183 3.73 -2.01 -16.85
CA HIS A 183 3.29 -1.28 -18.06
C HIS A 183 3.88 0.13 -18.14
N ASP A 184 4.93 0.42 -17.37
CA ASP A 184 5.62 1.72 -17.35
C ASP A 184 4.67 2.91 -17.11
N LEU A 185 3.62 2.68 -16.32
CA LEU A 185 2.68 3.71 -15.86
C LEU A 185 3.10 4.30 -14.50
N LEU A 186 3.84 3.52 -13.70
CA LEU A 186 4.31 3.86 -12.37
C LEU A 186 5.81 3.58 -12.25
N THR A 187 6.61 4.60 -11.92
CA THR A 187 8.07 4.44 -11.80
C THR A 187 8.47 3.93 -10.42
N HIS A 188 8.01 4.61 -9.37
CA HIS A 188 8.37 4.28 -7.99
C HIS A 188 7.19 4.40 -7.03
N THR A 189 7.30 3.70 -5.91
CA THR A 189 6.36 3.75 -4.80
C THR A 189 7.05 4.18 -3.52
N ILE A 190 6.36 4.96 -2.70
CA ILE A 190 6.82 5.34 -1.36
C ILE A 190 5.70 5.01 -0.38
N THR A 191 6.01 4.29 0.69
CA THR A 191 5.06 4.05 1.79
C THR A 191 5.35 4.99 2.96
N ALA A 192 4.36 5.81 3.30
CA ALA A 192 4.46 6.83 4.35
C ALA A 192 3.82 6.33 5.66
N GLY A 193 4.34 6.80 6.80
CA GLY A 193 3.72 6.52 8.10
C GLY A 193 3.92 5.07 8.52
N GLN A 194 2.82 4.35 8.83
CA GLN A 194 2.85 2.92 9.17
C GLN A 194 2.44 1.97 8.03
N ALA A 195 2.07 2.48 6.86
CA ALA A 195 2.09 1.68 5.63
C ALA A 195 3.53 1.27 5.30
N PHE A 196 3.72 0.14 4.62
CA PHE A 196 5.06 -0.42 4.38
C PHE A 196 5.15 -1.28 3.11
N GLY A 197 6.39 -1.61 2.72
CA GLY A 197 6.73 -2.45 1.58
C GLY A 197 6.82 -1.72 0.24
N GLY A 198 6.81 -0.38 0.23
CA GLY A 198 7.09 0.40 -0.99
C GLY A 198 8.54 0.26 -1.45
N ASP A 199 8.86 0.76 -2.65
CA ASP A 199 10.25 0.85 -3.11
C ASP A 199 11.11 1.67 -2.14
N PHE A 200 10.47 2.63 -1.47
CA PHE A 200 11.06 3.46 -0.42
C PHE A 200 10.10 3.64 0.75
N GLU A 201 10.67 3.89 1.93
CA GLU A 201 9.93 4.07 3.17
C GLU A 201 10.13 5.50 3.70
N ALA A 202 9.07 6.15 4.15
CA ALA A 202 9.14 7.47 4.77
C ALA A 202 8.38 7.49 6.11
N ILE A 203 8.86 8.27 7.07
CA ILE A 203 8.19 8.43 8.38
C ILE A 203 6.81 9.08 8.25
N ASN A 204 6.61 9.96 7.26
CA ASN A 204 5.36 10.67 7.03
C ASN A 204 5.22 11.15 5.57
N LEU A 205 4.06 11.72 5.24
CA LEU A 205 3.75 12.22 3.90
C LEU A 205 4.66 13.38 3.45
N TYR A 206 5.07 14.26 4.35
CA TYR A 206 5.92 15.41 4.00
C TYR A 206 7.31 14.96 3.56
N SER A 207 7.94 14.03 4.30
CA SER A 207 9.22 13.42 3.90
C SER A 207 9.09 12.67 2.59
N ALA A 208 7.98 11.93 2.39
CA ALA A 208 7.72 11.23 1.14
C ALA A 208 7.58 12.19 -0.06
N LEU A 209 6.88 13.32 0.11
CA LEU A 209 6.74 14.36 -0.93
C LEU A 209 8.08 15.00 -1.28
N ALA A 210 8.86 15.37 -0.25
CA ALA A 210 10.20 15.92 -0.43
C ALA A 210 11.11 14.93 -1.17
N PHE A 211 11.07 13.65 -0.79
CA PHE A 211 11.88 12.60 -1.41
C PHE A 211 11.46 12.30 -2.85
N ALA A 212 10.16 12.29 -3.13
CA ALA A 212 9.67 12.13 -4.49
C ALA A 212 10.22 13.23 -5.42
N LYS A 213 10.33 14.48 -4.94
CA LYS A 213 10.95 15.57 -5.70
C LYS A 213 12.48 15.42 -5.76
N GLU A 214 13.16 15.50 -4.62
CA GLU A 214 14.61 15.66 -4.58
C GLU A 214 15.38 14.34 -4.80
N GLY A 215 14.85 13.23 -4.30
CA GLY A 215 15.48 11.91 -4.42
C GLY A 215 15.14 11.20 -5.73
N LEU A 216 13.89 11.31 -6.20
CA LEU A 216 13.40 10.57 -7.37
C LEU A 216 13.20 11.44 -8.62
N ASN A 217 13.32 12.77 -8.51
CA ASN A 217 13.09 13.71 -9.61
C ASN A 217 11.74 13.47 -10.30
N ALA A 218 10.68 13.29 -9.49
CA ALA A 218 9.34 13.00 -9.97
C ALA A 218 8.80 14.15 -10.83
N ASP A 219 8.08 13.79 -11.90
CA ASP A 219 7.31 14.73 -12.73
C ASP A 219 5.86 14.87 -12.26
N LEU A 220 5.37 13.78 -11.67
CA LEU A 220 4.03 13.66 -11.15
C LEU A 220 4.08 12.80 -9.88
N ILE A 221 3.47 13.31 -8.82
CA ILE A 221 3.23 12.54 -7.62
C ILE A 221 1.74 12.19 -7.57
N VAL A 222 1.42 10.94 -7.27
CA VAL A 222 0.07 10.53 -6.88
C VAL A 222 0.09 10.18 -5.40
N VAL A 223 -0.73 10.83 -4.59
CA VAL A 223 -0.88 10.51 -3.16
C VAL A 223 -2.23 9.84 -2.95
N GLY A 224 -2.28 8.79 -2.15
CA GLY A 224 -3.54 8.19 -1.76
C GLY A 224 -3.40 7.05 -0.77
N GLN A 225 -4.53 6.62 -0.22
CA GLN A 225 -4.57 5.41 0.60
C GLN A 225 -4.34 4.15 -0.24
N GLY A 226 -3.81 3.11 0.42
CA GLY A 226 -3.78 1.76 -0.11
C GLY A 226 -5.17 1.13 -0.24
N ALA A 227 -5.22 -0.17 -0.56
CA ALA A 227 -6.46 -0.94 -0.47
C ALA A 227 -7.04 -0.90 0.96
N GLY A 228 -8.32 -1.24 1.14
CA GLY A 228 -8.93 -1.34 2.47
C GLY A 228 -9.58 -0.05 3.00
N ASN A 229 -10.28 0.69 2.14
CA ASN A 229 -11.05 1.86 2.53
C ASN A 229 -12.05 1.52 3.66
N ALA A 230 -12.07 2.33 4.72
CA ALA A 230 -12.97 2.19 5.86
C ALA A 230 -14.03 3.30 5.87
N GLY A 231 -15.20 3.00 6.43
CA GLY A 231 -16.32 3.94 6.51
C GLY A 231 -17.33 3.55 7.58
N THR A 232 -17.84 4.54 8.33
CA THR A 232 -18.84 4.37 9.39
C THR A 232 -20.17 5.08 9.09
N GLU A 233 -20.36 5.54 7.85
CA GLU A 233 -21.50 6.34 7.39
C GLU A 233 -21.69 7.70 8.08
N THR A 234 -20.75 8.09 8.96
CA THR A 234 -20.70 9.45 9.50
C THR A 234 -19.96 10.39 8.53
N PRO A 235 -20.26 11.70 8.52
CA PRO A 235 -19.69 12.63 7.55
C PRO A 235 -18.15 12.71 7.52
N LEU A 236 -17.47 12.35 8.61
CA LEU A 236 -16.01 12.36 8.72
C LEU A 236 -15.40 10.97 8.94
N GLY A 237 -16.22 9.96 9.22
CA GLY A 237 -15.75 8.63 9.60
C GLY A 237 -15.47 7.75 8.39
N PHE A 238 -14.61 8.20 7.48
CA PHE A 238 -14.15 7.39 6.34
C PHE A 238 -12.70 7.72 5.99
N SER A 239 -11.91 6.71 5.59
CA SER A 239 -10.47 6.88 5.38
C SER A 239 -10.12 7.68 4.12
N GLY A 240 -11.06 7.82 3.18
CA GLY A 240 -10.92 8.70 2.01
C GLY A 240 -10.75 10.19 2.36
N ILE A 241 -11.01 10.60 3.61
CA ILE A 241 -10.75 11.96 4.11
C ILE A 241 -9.27 12.35 4.00
N ASP A 242 -8.37 11.36 3.97
CA ASP A 242 -6.93 11.53 3.77
C ASP A 242 -6.59 12.29 2.49
N GLN A 243 -7.46 12.26 1.47
CA GLN A 243 -7.30 13.08 0.27
C GLN A 243 -7.20 14.57 0.64
N GLY A 244 -8.05 15.05 1.56
CA GLY A 244 -8.02 16.44 2.03
C GLY A 244 -6.73 16.78 2.79
N GLN A 245 -6.27 15.85 3.63
CA GLN A 245 -4.99 16.01 4.35
C GLN A 245 -3.81 16.07 3.37
N ALA A 246 -3.82 15.25 2.32
CA ALA A 246 -2.80 15.26 1.28
C ALA A 246 -2.80 16.57 0.48
N LEU A 247 -3.98 17.08 0.09
CA LEU A 247 -4.10 18.38 -0.59
C LEU A 247 -3.49 19.51 0.25
N ASN A 248 -3.76 19.52 1.56
CA ASN A 248 -3.19 20.51 2.48
C ASN A 248 -1.66 20.38 2.60
N ALA A 249 -1.14 19.15 2.73
CA ALA A 249 0.30 18.91 2.80
C ALA A 249 1.01 19.41 1.54
N VAL A 250 0.48 19.08 0.35
CA VAL A 250 1.02 19.55 -0.93
C VAL A 250 1.01 21.07 -1.03
N ALA A 251 -0.12 21.71 -0.71
CA ALA A 251 -0.23 23.16 -0.75
C ALA A 251 0.75 23.84 0.22
N SER A 252 0.90 23.30 1.43
CA SER A 252 1.81 23.84 2.45
C SER A 252 3.28 23.75 2.07
N LEU A 253 3.64 22.77 1.23
CA LEU A 253 5.00 22.62 0.68
C LEU A 253 5.18 23.34 -0.66
N GLY A 254 4.21 24.16 -1.11
CA GLY A 254 4.32 24.92 -2.36
C GLY A 254 4.16 24.09 -3.64
N GLY A 255 3.52 22.92 -3.57
CA GLY A 255 3.17 22.11 -4.74
C GLY A 255 1.83 22.53 -5.37
N THR A 256 1.46 21.89 -6.49
CA THR A 256 0.15 22.10 -7.13
C THR A 256 -0.77 20.91 -6.84
N PRO A 257 -1.70 21.02 -5.87
CA PRO A 257 -2.58 19.92 -5.49
C PRO A 257 -3.76 19.76 -6.46
N PHE A 258 -4.03 18.52 -6.88
CA PHE A 258 -5.22 18.15 -7.66
C PHE A 258 -6.05 17.12 -6.91
N ALA A 259 -7.33 17.40 -6.69
CA ALA A 259 -8.25 16.45 -6.09
C ALA A 259 -8.90 15.56 -7.17
N VAL A 260 -8.81 14.24 -7.02
CA VAL A 260 -9.56 13.31 -7.86
C VAL A 260 -10.98 13.17 -7.32
N ALA A 261 -11.94 13.75 -8.04
CA ALA A 261 -13.35 13.56 -7.75
C ALA A 261 -13.77 12.11 -8.03
N ARG A 262 -14.57 11.52 -7.14
CA ARG A 262 -15.16 10.21 -7.37
C ARG A 262 -16.48 10.38 -8.09
N LEU A 263 -16.55 9.93 -9.34
CA LEU A 263 -17.76 9.97 -10.16
C LEU A 263 -18.35 8.57 -10.29
N SER A 264 -19.62 8.40 -9.97
CA SER A 264 -20.33 7.11 -10.09
C SER A 264 -21.78 7.34 -10.47
N PHE A 265 -22.31 6.51 -11.36
CA PHE A 265 -23.74 6.47 -11.70
C PHE A 265 -24.36 5.09 -11.44
N ALA A 266 -23.56 4.16 -10.92
CA ALA A 266 -23.98 2.78 -10.69
C ALA A 266 -24.87 2.62 -9.45
N ASP A 267 -24.73 3.52 -8.48
CA ASP A 267 -25.50 3.51 -7.25
C ASP A 267 -26.49 4.68 -7.27
N PRO A 268 -27.81 4.41 -7.21
CA PRO A 268 -28.83 5.46 -7.30
C PRO A 268 -28.94 6.31 -6.02
N ARG A 269 -28.27 5.92 -4.93
CA ARG A 269 -28.29 6.70 -3.68
C ARG A 269 -27.67 8.09 -3.94
N PRO A 270 -28.31 9.20 -3.51
CA PRO A 270 -27.88 10.55 -3.87
C PRO A 270 -26.40 10.86 -3.57
N ARG A 271 -25.85 10.33 -2.47
CA ARG A 271 -24.43 10.52 -2.09
C ARG A 271 -23.43 9.70 -2.93
N HIS A 272 -23.90 8.74 -3.72
CA HIS A 272 -23.09 7.86 -4.55
C HIS A 272 -23.37 8.01 -6.06
N TYR A 273 -24.23 8.97 -6.43
CA TYR A 273 -24.65 9.26 -7.80
C TYR A 273 -24.11 10.63 -8.26
N GLY A 274 -23.51 10.69 -9.45
CA GLY A 274 -22.77 11.86 -9.92
C GLY A 274 -21.46 12.03 -9.15
N LEU A 275 -21.24 13.21 -8.58
CA LEU A 275 -20.11 13.49 -7.68
C LEU A 275 -20.34 12.79 -6.34
N SER A 276 -19.84 11.57 -6.25
CA SER A 276 -19.88 10.75 -5.05
C SER A 276 -18.71 11.06 -4.11
N HIS A 277 -18.93 10.83 -2.82
CA HIS A 277 -17.92 10.82 -1.77
C HIS A 277 -17.95 9.43 -1.13
#